data_AF-A0A9E3ZXJ6-F1
#
_entry.id   AF-A0A9E3ZXJ6-F1
#
_cell.length_a   1.000
_cell.length_b   1.000
_cell.length_c   1.000
_cell.angle_alpha   90.00
_cell.angle_beta   90.00
_cell.angle_gamma   90.00
#
_symmetry.space_group_name_H-M   'P 1'
#
loop_
_entity.id
_entity.type
_entity.pdbx_description
1 polymer ?
#
loop_
_entity_poly.entity_id
_entity_poly.type
_entity_poly.pdbx_seq_one_letter_code
_entity_poly.pdbx_strand_id
1 'polypeptide(L)'
;MQELKRSVEQVVKGAFQAMGTFPAASISGLLFTITTMIRTQIEGVQADEFHLLFNSLHWAFAFGAIFGLMAATYVRGQQLETTRMSLANGVTGIVSLSSFLLLYFFGQTAPDANSSFNYLYLSEIANARMAMLLGVTFLAFVLFAARQKENQSLSRTIFMIQKSFFIALIYGMVLLAGTSAVAGAIQG
;
A
#
# COMPACT_ATOMS: atom_id res chain seq x y z
N MET A 1 19.71 -26.19 -5.78
CA MET A 1 18.54 -25.94 -6.66
C MET A 1 17.21 -26.31 -5.99
N GLN A 2 17.04 -27.52 -5.45
CA GLN A 2 15.77 -27.95 -4.82
C GLN A 2 15.41 -27.15 -3.56
N GLU A 3 16.38 -26.85 -2.70
CA GLU A 3 16.17 -26.03 -1.49
C GLU A 3 15.73 -24.59 -1.80
N LEU A 4 16.30 -23.97 -2.85
CA LEU A 4 15.90 -22.65 -3.31
C LEU A 4 14.45 -22.66 -3.81
N LYS A 5 14.10 -23.65 -4.65
CA LYS A 5 12.74 -23.82 -5.17
C LYS A 5 11.73 -24.01 -4.04
N ARG A 6 12.05 -24.84 -3.05
CA ARG A 6 11.21 -25.11 -1.88
C ARG A 6 11.03 -23.87 -1.00
N SER A 7 12.09 -23.09 -0.80
CA SER A 7 12.05 -21.83 -0.05
C SER A 7 11.18 -20.79 -0.76
N VAL A 8 11.37 -20.60 -2.08
CA VAL A 8 10.54 -19.70 -2.90
C VAL A 8 9.08 -20.14 -2.86
N GLU A 9 8.80 -21.43 -3.01
CA GLU A 9 7.45 -21.98 -2.95
C GLU A 9 6.78 -21.71 -1.60
N GLN A 10 7.52 -21.88 -0.48
CA GLN A 10 6.99 -21.59 0.85
C GLN A 10 6.69 -20.10 1.06
N VAL A 11 7.57 -19.21 0.57
CA VAL A 11 7.35 -17.76 0.64
C VAL A 11 6.15 -17.35 -0.19
N VAL A 12 6.06 -17.84 -1.44
CA VAL A 12 4.93 -17.56 -2.34
C VAL A 12 3.64 -18.08 -1.74
N LYS A 13 3.63 -19.32 -1.25
CA LYS A 13 2.45 -19.92 -0.61
C LYS A 13 2.04 -19.13 0.64
N GLY A 14 2.99 -18.69 1.46
CA GLY A 14 2.74 -17.83 2.62
C GLY A 14 2.16 -16.47 2.23
N ALA A 15 2.66 -15.85 1.16
CA ALA A 15 2.13 -14.59 0.63
C ALA A 15 0.69 -14.76 0.12
N PHE A 16 0.41 -15.81 -0.67
CA PHE A 16 -0.95 -16.11 -1.13
C PHE A 16 -1.90 -16.45 0.03
N GLN A 17 -1.41 -17.12 1.07
CA GLN A 17 -2.20 -17.41 2.27
C GLN A 17 -2.52 -16.14 3.07
N ALA A 18 -1.60 -15.17 3.10
CA ALA A 18 -1.84 -13.84 3.66
C ALA A 18 -2.86 -13.04 2.82
N MET A 19 -2.81 -13.14 1.48
CA MET A 19 -3.84 -12.55 0.60
C MET A 19 -5.23 -13.14 0.88
N GLY A 20 -5.33 -14.45 1.12
CA GLY A 20 -6.57 -15.09 1.52
C GLY A 20 -7.12 -14.61 2.87
N THR A 21 -6.25 -14.02 3.71
CA THR A 21 -6.64 -13.47 5.01
C THR A 21 -7.13 -12.02 4.91
N PHE A 22 -6.53 -11.21 4.01
CA PHE A 22 -6.79 -9.77 3.88
C PHE A 22 -6.86 -9.33 2.41
N PRO A 23 -7.87 -9.80 1.64
CA PRO A 23 -7.85 -9.69 0.18
C PRO A 23 -7.90 -8.24 -0.32
N ALA A 24 -8.73 -7.37 0.25
CA ALA A 24 -8.83 -5.99 -0.21
C ALA A 24 -7.53 -5.20 0.03
N ALA A 25 -6.88 -5.40 1.17
CA ALA A 25 -5.61 -4.75 1.49
C ALA A 25 -4.50 -5.23 0.53
N SER A 26 -4.44 -6.54 0.27
CA SER A 26 -3.47 -7.11 -0.65
C SER A 26 -3.68 -6.65 -2.10
N ILE A 27 -4.92 -6.63 -2.59
CA ILE A 27 -5.23 -6.13 -3.94
C ILE A 27 -4.81 -4.66 -4.05
N SER A 28 -5.10 -3.83 -3.04
CA SER A 28 -4.67 -2.43 -3.03
C SER A 28 -3.14 -2.32 -3.09
N GLY A 29 -2.40 -3.13 -2.32
CA GLY A 29 -0.94 -3.18 -2.38
C GLY A 29 -0.39 -3.64 -3.74
N LEU A 30 -1.05 -4.60 -4.39
CA LEU A 30 -0.70 -5.03 -5.75
C LEU A 30 -0.94 -3.91 -6.76
N LEU A 31 -2.09 -3.24 -6.69
CA LEU A 31 -2.40 -2.11 -7.57
C LEU A 31 -1.43 -0.95 -7.35
N PHE A 32 -1.03 -0.65 -6.12
CA PHE A 32 0.04 0.30 -5.82
C PHE A 32 1.34 -0.08 -6.53
N THR A 33 1.73 -1.35 -6.46
CA THR A 33 2.96 -1.86 -7.09
C THR A 33 2.89 -1.79 -8.61
N ILE A 34 1.77 -2.20 -9.22
CA ILE A 34 1.54 -2.12 -10.67
C ILE A 34 1.59 -0.66 -11.13
N THR A 35 0.97 0.25 -10.38
CA THR A 35 0.99 1.69 -10.66
C THR A 35 2.43 2.22 -10.67
N THR A 36 3.26 1.79 -9.71
CA THR A 36 4.70 2.12 -9.70
C THR A 36 5.43 1.56 -10.91
N MET A 37 5.21 0.29 -11.26
CA MET A 37 5.85 -0.33 -12.44
C MET A 37 5.49 0.42 -13.73
N ILE A 38 4.20 0.72 -13.95
CA ILE A 38 3.76 1.45 -15.14
C ILE A 38 4.38 2.85 -15.17
N ARG A 39 4.38 3.56 -14.03
CA ARG A 39 4.98 4.89 -13.93
C ARG A 39 6.46 4.88 -14.29
N THR A 40 7.22 3.86 -13.86
CA THR A 40 8.64 3.73 -14.18
C THR A 40 8.89 3.45 -15.67
N GLN A 41 7.95 2.80 -16.37
CA GLN A 41 8.10 2.52 -17.81
C GLN A 41 7.80 3.74 -18.70
N ILE A 42 7.06 4.72 -18.17
CA ILE A 42 6.71 5.97 -18.88
C ILE A 42 7.73 7.03 -18.45
N GLU A 43 8.91 7.04 -19.06
CA GLU A 43 9.91 8.10 -18.87
C GLU A 43 9.76 9.17 -19.97
N GLY A 44 9.87 10.47 -19.62
CA GLY A 44 9.88 11.60 -20.58
C GLY A 44 8.66 12.54 -20.50
N VAL A 45 8.42 13.34 -21.56
CA VAL A 45 7.38 14.39 -21.63
C VAL A 45 5.95 13.84 -21.39
N GLN A 46 5.70 12.57 -21.70
CA GLN A 46 4.42 11.91 -21.43
C GLN A 46 4.20 11.63 -19.94
N ALA A 47 5.26 11.54 -19.12
CA ALA A 47 5.16 11.30 -17.69
C ALA A 47 4.50 12.47 -16.95
N ASP A 48 4.67 13.69 -17.47
CA ASP A 48 4.13 14.92 -16.91
C ASP A 48 2.60 14.96 -17.02
N GLU A 49 2.04 14.48 -18.14
CA GLU A 49 0.58 14.43 -18.36
C GLU A 49 -0.12 13.48 -17.37
N PHE A 50 0.52 12.34 -17.05
CA PHE A 50 -0.04 11.34 -16.14
C PHE A 50 0.38 11.53 -14.68
N HIS A 51 1.13 12.58 -14.35
CA HIS A 51 1.67 12.79 -13.01
C HIS A 51 0.57 12.83 -11.94
N LEU A 52 -0.49 13.61 -12.17
CA LEU A 52 -1.64 13.70 -11.26
C LEU A 52 -2.35 12.36 -11.09
N LEU A 53 -2.55 11.62 -12.19
CA LEU A 53 -3.24 10.33 -12.20
C LEU A 53 -2.48 9.31 -11.34
N PHE A 54 -1.18 9.14 -11.60
CA PHE A 54 -0.34 8.21 -10.85
C PHE A 54 -0.25 8.58 -9.39
N ASN A 55 -0.05 9.87 -9.07
CA ASN A 55 0.04 10.30 -7.67
C ASN A 55 -1.28 10.06 -6.92
N SER A 56 -2.42 10.30 -7.55
CA SER A 56 -3.74 10.03 -6.97
C SER A 56 -3.98 8.53 -6.76
N LEU A 57 -3.59 7.69 -7.72
CA LEU A 57 -3.64 6.22 -7.60
C LEU A 57 -2.75 5.71 -6.45
N HIS A 58 -1.51 6.22 -6.34
CA HIS A 58 -0.60 5.84 -5.26
C HIS A 58 -1.17 6.17 -3.88
N TRP A 59 -1.68 7.39 -3.67
CA TRP A 59 -2.31 7.76 -2.41
C TRP A 59 -3.56 6.92 -2.11
N ALA A 60 -4.41 6.69 -3.10
CA ALA A 60 -5.63 5.91 -2.96
C ALA A 60 -5.34 4.45 -2.59
N PHE A 61 -4.42 3.79 -3.29
CA PHE A 61 -4.05 2.41 -3.03
C PHE A 61 -3.25 2.22 -1.75
N ALA A 62 -2.38 3.16 -1.39
CA ALA A 62 -1.73 3.17 -0.09
C ALA A 62 -2.77 3.26 1.05
N PHE A 63 -3.74 4.15 0.90
CA PHE A 63 -4.82 4.30 1.87
C PHE A 63 -5.72 3.08 1.93
N GLY A 64 -6.14 2.54 0.79
CA GLY A 64 -6.91 1.29 0.71
C GLY A 64 -6.19 0.10 1.36
N ALA A 65 -4.88 -0.01 1.21
CA ALA A 65 -4.09 -1.07 1.84
C ALA A 65 -4.12 -0.98 3.38
N ILE A 66 -3.81 0.20 3.94
CA ILE A 66 -3.79 0.38 5.40
C ILE A 66 -5.20 0.33 5.99
N PHE A 67 -6.19 0.96 5.34
CA PHE A 67 -7.58 0.93 5.76
C PHE A 67 -8.15 -0.49 5.72
N GLY A 68 -7.82 -1.28 4.69
CA GLY A 68 -8.21 -2.68 4.60
C GLY A 68 -7.66 -3.53 5.74
N LEU A 69 -6.39 -3.32 6.11
CA LEU A 69 -5.79 -3.97 7.29
C LEU A 69 -6.50 -3.56 8.57
N MET A 70 -6.76 -2.25 8.76
CA MET A 70 -7.48 -1.71 9.91
C MET A 70 -8.88 -2.32 10.04
N ALA A 71 -9.69 -2.25 8.99
CA ALA A 71 -11.07 -2.72 8.97
C ALA A 71 -11.16 -4.24 9.19
N ALA A 72 -10.31 -5.00 8.53
CA ALA A 72 -10.29 -6.45 8.68
C ALA A 72 -9.81 -6.90 10.06
N THR A 73 -8.80 -6.23 10.63
CA THR A 73 -8.37 -6.51 12.02
C THR A 73 -9.44 -6.14 13.03
N TYR A 74 -10.18 -5.04 12.83
CA TYR A 74 -11.31 -4.66 13.67
C TYR A 74 -12.43 -5.71 13.67
N VAL A 75 -12.83 -6.19 12.48
CA VAL A 75 -13.87 -7.21 12.34
C VAL A 75 -13.42 -8.54 12.95
N ARG A 76 -12.17 -8.94 12.67
CA ARG A 76 -11.61 -10.20 13.19
C ARG A 76 -11.45 -10.17 14.70
N GLY A 77 -11.12 -9.02 15.30
CA GLY A 77 -11.00 -8.88 16.74
C GLY A 77 -12.31 -8.98 17.51
N GLN A 78 -13.44 -8.76 16.84
CA GLN A 78 -14.77 -8.99 17.40
C GLN A 78 -15.29 -10.41 17.15
N GLN A 79 -14.47 -11.32 16.61
CA GLN A 79 -14.86 -12.70 16.25
C GLN A 79 -16.12 -12.76 15.37
N LEU A 80 -16.26 -11.78 14.48
CA LEU A 80 -17.46 -11.60 13.66
C LEU A 80 -17.52 -12.60 12.50
N GLU A 81 -18.75 -12.87 12.05
CA GLU A 81 -19.04 -13.77 10.94
C GLU A 81 -18.37 -13.34 9.62
N THR A 82 -18.21 -14.32 8.72
CA THR A 82 -17.64 -14.18 7.37
C THR A 82 -18.34 -13.08 6.54
N THR A 83 -19.64 -12.86 6.74
CA THR A 83 -20.41 -11.80 6.08
C THR A 83 -19.88 -10.40 6.43
N ARG A 84 -19.54 -10.14 7.70
CA ARG A 84 -18.99 -8.85 8.13
C ARG A 84 -17.56 -8.65 7.63
N MET A 85 -16.82 -9.73 7.46
CA MET A 85 -15.49 -9.71 6.81
C MET A 85 -15.60 -9.36 5.32
N SER A 86 -16.58 -9.92 4.60
CA SER A 86 -16.86 -9.55 3.22
C SER A 86 -17.24 -8.07 3.09
N LEU A 87 -18.09 -7.58 4.00
CA LEU A 87 -18.48 -6.17 4.05
C LEU A 87 -17.29 -5.25 4.30
N ALA A 88 -16.38 -5.58 5.22
CA ALA A 88 -15.16 -4.79 5.45
C ALA A 88 -14.27 -4.70 4.20
N ASN A 89 -14.14 -5.79 3.44
CA ASN A 89 -13.41 -5.78 2.18
C ASN A 89 -14.11 -4.93 1.11
N GLY A 90 -15.44 -5.03 1.00
CA GLY A 90 -16.23 -4.20 0.08
C GLY A 90 -16.11 -2.70 0.40
N VAL A 91 -16.23 -2.33 1.68
CA VAL A 91 -16.05 -0.95 2.15
C VAL A 91 -14.64 -0.44 1.84
N THR A 92 -13.62 -1.27 2.02
CA THR A 92 -12.23 -0.91 1.66
C THR A 92 -12.11 -0.56 0.17
N GLY A 93 -12.72 -1.36 -0.70
CA GLY A 93 -12.74 -1.07 -2.14
C GLY A 93 -13.42 0.26 -2.46
N ILE A 94 -14.58 0.51 -1.85
CA ILE A 94 -15.33 1.77 -2.01
C ILE A 94 -14.51 2.96 -1.52
N VAL A 95 -13.85 2.83 -0.36
CA VAL A 95 -13.02 3.89 0.24
C VAL A 95 -11.78 4.18 -0.61
N SER A 96 -11.13 3.16 -1.17
CA SER A 96 -10.01 3.34 -2.08
C SER A 96 -10.45 4.04 -3.37
N LEU A 97 -11.58 3.63 -3.94
CA LEU A 97 -12.12 4.22 -5.17
C LEU A 97 -12.55 5.67 -4.94
N SER A 98 -13.24 5.96 -3.83
CA SER A 98 -13.67 7.32 -3.51
C SER A 98 -12.48 8.23 -3.22
N SER A 99 -11.44 7.74 -2.54
CA SER A 99 -10.20 8.49 -2.31
C SER A 99 -9.52 8.86 -3.63
N PHE A 100 -9.44 7.92 -4.58
CA PHE A 100 -8.92 8.20 -5.91
C PHE A 100 -9.72 9.30 -6.62
N LEU A 101 -11.05 9.16 -6.69
CA LEU A 101 -11.91 10.12 -7.38
C LEU A 101 -11.83 11.52 -6.74
N LEU A 102 -11.82 11.59 -5.41
CA LEU A 102 -11.70 12.87 -4.70
C LEU A 102 -10.35 13.54 -4.97
N LEU A 103 -9.26 12.79 -4.95
CA LEU A 103 -7.93 13.34 -5.24
C LEU A 103 -7.80 13.77 -6.70
N TYR A 104 -8.29 12.95 -7.63
CA TYR A 104 -8.20 13.21 -9.06
C TYR A 104 -8.98 14.47 -9.48
N PHE A 105 -10.22 14.63 -8.99
CA PHE A 105 -11.06 15.77 -9.38
C PHE A 105 -10.84 17.03 -8.52
N PHE A 106 -10.62 16.88 -7.21
CA PHE A 106 -10.57 18.01 -6.27
C PHE A 106 -9.19 18.30 -5.68
N GLY A 107 -8.22 17.41 -5.86
CA GLY A 107 -6.86 17.57 -5.32
C GLY A 107 -5.90 18.32 -6.25
N GLN A 108 -6.33 18.65 -7.47
CA GLN A 108 -5.50 19.27 -8.50
C GLN A 108 -5.14 20.72 -8.20
N THR A 109 -3.91 21.11 -8.51
CA THR A 109 -3.43 22.50 -8.52
C THR A 109 -2.87 22.81 -9.90
N ALA A 110 -3.29 23.96 -10.47
CA ALA A 110 -2.80 24.41 -11.76
C ALA A 110 -1.33 24.84 -11.65
N PRO A 111 -0.51 24.63 -12.70
CA PRO A 111 0.87 25.06 -12.70
C PRO A 111 0.95 26.59 -12.55
N ASP A 112 1.81 27.05 -11.66
CA ASP A 112 2.01 28.47 -11.40
C ASP A 112 2.97 29.02 -12.46
N ALA A 113 2.74 30.22 -12.99
CA ALA A 113 3.50 30.78 -14.12
C ALA A 113 5.02 30.95 -13.84
N ASN A 114 5.42 30.89 -12.55
CA ASN A 114 6.79 30.99 -12.08
C ASN A 114 7.41 29.64 -11.66
N SER A 115 6.71 28.53 -11.85
CA SER A 115 7.19 27.19 -11.47
C SER A 115 7.75 26.43 -12.68
N SER A 116 8.87 25.72 -12.49
CA SER A 116 9.56 24.95 -13.56
C SER A 116 8.76 23.74 -14.09
N PHE A 117 7.52 23.56 -13.65
CA PHE A 117 6.68 22.42 -13.95
C PHE A 117 5.45 22.89 -14.72
N ASN A 118 5.32 22.44 -15.97
CA ASN A 118 4.17 22.76 -16.83
C ASN A 118 3.15 21.61 -16.84
N TYR A 119 2.82 21.08 -15.66
CA TYR A 119 1.89 19.95 -15.52
C TYR A 119 1.03 20.05 -14.25
N LEU A 120 -0.10 19.35 -14.27
CA LEU A 120 -1.01 19.26 -13.11
C LEU A 120 -0.40 18.37 -12.03
N TYR A 121 -0.38 18.87 -10.80
CA TYR A 121 0.09 18.12 -9.65
C TYR A 121 -0.91 18.19 -8.49
N LEU A 122 -0.71 17.30 -7.52
CA LEU A 122 -1.58 17.22 -6.35
C LEU A 122 -1.16 18.31 -5.35
N SER A 123 -2.13 19.11 -4.89
CA SER A 123 -1.90 20.19 -3.93
C SER A 123 -1.13 19.71 -2.70
N GLU A 124 -0.23 20.53 -2.16
CA GLU A 124 0.47 20.22 -0.90
C GLU A 124 -0.52 19.97 0.25
N ILE A 125 -1.64 20.69 0.27
CA ILE A 125 -2.70 20.52 1.28
C ILE A 125 -3.36 19.14 1.12
N ALA A 126 -3.58 18.68 -0.11
CA ALA A 126 -4.17 17.37 -0.38
C ALA A 126 -3.20 16.25 0.03
N ASN A 127 -1.91 16.37 -0.30
CA ASN A 127 -0.86 15.46 0.16
C ASN A 127 -0.82 15.39 1.70
N ALA A 128 -0.84 16.54 2.38
CA ALA A 128 -0.82 16.60 3.84
C ALA A 128 -2.04 15.93 4.49
N ARG A 129 -3.24 16.14 3.93
CA ARG A 129 -4.48 15.49 4.40
C ARG A 129 -4.41 13.98 4.24
N MET A 130 -3.92 13.48 3.10
CA MET A 130 -3.76 12.04 2.89
C MET A 130 -2.71 11.42 3.80
N ALA A 131 -1.59 12.11 4.02
CA ALA A 131 -0.58 11.68 4.99
C ALA A 131 -1.15 11.58 6.42
N MET A 132 -1.93 12.59 6.83
CA MET A 132 -2.62 12.58 8.12
C MET A 132 -3.62 11.42 8.22
N LEU A 133 -4.44 11.20 7.19
CA LEU A 133 -5.41 10.10 7.14
C LEU A 133 -4.73 8.72 7.23
N LEU A 134 -3.63 8.50 6.50
CA LEU A 134 -2.83 7.28 6.61
C LEU A 134 -2.30 7.10 8.03
N GLY A 135 -1.73 8.14 8.63
CA GLY A 135 -1.21 8.10 9.99
C GLY A 135 -2.27 7.71 11.02
N VAL A 136 -3.43 8.37 10.98
CA VAL A 136 -4.55 8.09 11.89
C VAL A 136 -5.08 6.66 11.68
N THR A 137 -5.23 6.23 10.43
CA THR A 137 -5.73 4.89 10.10
C THR A 137 -4.75 3.80 10.52
N PHE A 138 -3.45 4.05 10.34
CA PHE A 138 -2.40 3.16 10.81
C PHE A 138 -2.41 3.03 12.33
N LEU A 139 -2.53 4.14 13.07
CA LEU A 139 -2.65 4.10 14.53
C LEU A 139 -3.89 3.30 14.97
N ALA A 140 -5.04 3.51 14.32
CA ALA A 140 -6.25 2.74 14.58
C ALA A 140 -6.04 1.23 14.34
N PHE A 141 -5.37 0.85 13.24
CA PHE A 141 -4.97 -0.53 12.98
C PHE A 141 -4.12 -1.12 14.12
N VAL A 142 -3.09 -0.39 14.59
CA VAL A 142 -2.24 -0.85 15.71
C VAL A 142 -3.06 -1.07 16.97
N LEU A 143 -3.97 -0.15 17.30
CA LEU A 143 -4.84 -0.25 18.48
C LEU A 143 -5.77 -1.48 18.41
N PHE A 144 -6.38 -1.73 17.25
CA PHE A 144 -7.23 -2.91 17.06
C PHE A 144 -6.42 -4.22 17.07
N ALA A 145 -5.22 -4.21 16.51
CA ALA A 145 -4.31 -5.36 16.55
C ALA A 145 -3.87 -5.70 17.98
N ALA A 146 -3.62 -4.68 18.82
CA ALA A 146 -3.23 -4.88 20.22
C ALA A 146 -4.37 -5.52 21.04
N ARG A 147 -5.63 -5.12 20.80
CA ARG A 147 -6.80 -5.67 21.51
C ARG A 147 -7.10 -7.14 21.17
N GLN A 148 -6.60 -7.64 20.04
CA GLN A 148 -6.97 -8.97 19.54
C GLN A 148 -6.40 -10.13 20.36
N LYS A 149 -5.34 -9.90 21.13
CA LYS A 149 -4.75 -10.90 22.03
C LYS A 149 -4.89 -10.39 23.45
N GLU A 150 -5.72 -11.06 24.22
CA GLU A 150 -6.12 -10.76 25.61
C GLU A 150 -4.94 -10.56 26.60
N ASN A 151 -3.69 -10.80 26.18
CA ASN A 151 -2.46 -10.65 26.97
C ASN A 151 -1.29 -9.95 26.22
N GLN A 152 -1.52 -9.22 25.12
CA GLN A 152 -0.44 -8.47 24.46
C GLN A 152 -0.51 -6.97 24.79
N SER A 153 0.56 -6.47 25.41
CA SER A 153 0.72 -5.03 25.64
C SER A 153 0.90 -4.29 24.30
N LEU A 154 0.39 -3.06 24.24
CA LEU A 154 0.54 -2.17 23.07
C LEU A 154 2.02 -2.04 22.63
N SER A 155 2.94 -1.97 23.59
CA SER A 155 4.39 -1.93 23.33
C SER A 155 4.88 -3.18 22.60
N ARG A 156 4.37 -4.36 22.95
CA ARG A 156 4.71 -5.61 22.26
C ARG A 156 4.16 -5.63 20.84
N THR A 157 2.93 -5.17 20.63
CA THR A 157 2.32 -5.10 19.29
C THR A 157 3.08 -4.14 18.38
N ILE A 158 3.40 -2.93 18.86
CA ILE A 158 4.22 -1.97 18.12
C ILE A 158 5.58 -2.57 17.76
N PHE A 159 6.25 -3.20 18.73
CA PHE A 159 7.54 -3.84 18.49
C PHE A 159 7.44 -4.95 17.43
N MET A 160 6.38 -5.76 17.46
CA MET A 160 6.15 -6.80 16.43
C MET A 160 5.90 -6.20 15.05
N ILE A 161 5.12 -5.11 14.94
CA ILE A 161 4.85 -4.43 13.66
C ILE A 161 6.14 -3.82 13.10
N GLN A 162 6.89 -3.08 13.93
CA GLN A 162 8.15 -2.46 13.52
C GLN A 162 9.18 -3.52 13.10
N LYS A 163 9.31 -4.61 13.88
CA LYS A 163 10.20 -5.73 13.52
C LYS A 163 9.81 -6.32 12.16
N SER A 164 8.53 -6.59 11.93
CA SER A 164 8.05 -7.11 10.65
C SER A 164 8.30 -6.15 9.50
N PHE A 165 8.14 -4.84 9.73
CA PHE A 165 8.46 -3.81 8.74
C PHE A 165 9.94 -3.86 8.32
N PHE A 166 10.88 -3.90 9.28
CA PHE A 166 12.31 -4.00 8.95
C PHE A 166 12.67 -5.29 8.23
N ILE A 167 12.06 -6.41 8.61
CA ILE A 167 12.25 -7.68 7.90
C ILE A 167 11.80 -7.54 6.44
N ALA A 168 10.58 -7.03 6.21
CA ALA A 168 10.05 -6.80 4.87
C ALA A 168 10.92 -5.81 4.05
N LEU A 169 11.42 -4.74 4.69
CA LEU A 169 12.30 -3.76 4.06
C LEU A 169 13.60 -4.40 3.58
N ILE A 170 14.26 -5.21 4.43
CA ILE A 170 15.50 -5.91 4.07
C ILE A 170 15.26 -6.87 2.92
N TYR A 171 14.19 -7.67 2.98
CA TYR A 171 13.83 -8.55 1.86
C TYR A 171 13.54 -7.77 0.57
N GLY A 172 12.84 -6.64 0.67
CA GLY A 172 12.57 -5.75 -0.46
C GLY A 172 13.83 -5.18 -1.07
N MET A 173 14.78 -4.70 -0.26
CA MET A 173 16.07 -4.21 -0.73
C MET A 173 16.89 -5.30 -1.42
N VAL A 174 16.94 -6.51 -0.86
CA VAL A 174 17.65 -7.64 -1.46
C VAL A 174 17.02 -8.03 -2.80
N LEU A 175 15.68 -8.04 -2.89
CA LEU A 175 14.97 -8.30 -4.14
C LEU A 175 15.29 -7.23 -5.19
N LEU A 176 15.20 -5.95 -4.83
CA LEU A 176 15.51 -4.84 -5.73
C LEU A 176 16.96 -4.91 -6.23
N ALA A 177 17.93 -5.02 -5.32
CA ALA A 177 19.34 -5.14 -5.66
C ALA A 177 19.62 -6.34 -6.57
N GLY A 178 19.00 -7.49 -6.29
CA GLY A 178 19.10 -8.68 -7.13
C GLY A 178 18.52 -8.47 -8.53
N THR A 179 17.32 -7.88 -8.63
CA THR A 179 16.68 -7.59 -9.93
C THR A 179 17.46 -6.58 -10.76
N SER A 180 18.01 -5.53 -10.13
CA SER A 180 18.85 -4.54 -10.80
C SER A 180 20.16 -5.13 -11.30
N ALA A 181 20.79 -6.03 -10.53
CA ALA A 181 22.01 -6.72 -10.96
C ALA A 181 21.77 -7.62 -12.19
N VAL A 182 20.65 -8.34 -12.24
CA VAL A 182 20.28 -9.17 -13.40
C VAL A 182 19.93 -8.31 -14.61
N ALA A 183 19.15 -7.24 -14.43
CA ALA A 183 18.82 -6.32 -15.52
C ALA A 183 20.07 -5.67 -16.12
N GLY A 184 21.01 -5.22 -15.29
CA GLY A 184 22.29 -4.68 -15.74
C GLY A 184 23.16 -5.68 -16.49
N ALA A 185 23.12 -6.97 -16.11
CA ALA A 185 23.89 -8.02 -16.79
C ALA A 185 23.30 -8.44 -18.16
N ILE A 186 22.04 -8.11 -18.45
CA ILE A 186 21.39 -8.41 -19.73
C ILE A 186 21.47 -7.20 -20.69
N GLN A 187 21.52 -5.98 -20.14
CA GLN A 187 21.57 -4.73 -20.90
C GLN A 187 23.00 -4.19 -21.12
N GLY A 188 23.98 -4.70 -20.38
CA GLY A 188 25.41 -4.43 -20.58
C GLY A 188 26.08 -5.50 -21.43
#